data_AF-A0A971MUP5-F1
#
_entry.id   AF-A0A971MUP5-F1
#
_cell.length_a   1.000
_cell.length_b   1.000
_cell.length_c   1.000
_cell.angle_alpha   90.00
_cell.angle_beta   90.00
_cell.angle_gamma   90.00
#
_symmetry.space_group_name_H-M   'P 1'
#
loop_
_entity.id
_entity.type
_entity.pdbx_description
1 polymer ?
#
loop_
_entity_poly.entity_id
_entity_poly.type
_entity_poly.pdbx_seq_one_letter_code
_entity_poly.pdbx_strand_id
1 'polypeptide(L)'
;MDLDTLHHSWIGSVVSFLADYSYSAFLGILFVYFLEFTGKRYFLSKGLLFGIFIWLFSFGGLRSLTVVKLQRVPPGDWITIFLLHLLFGLALGMASRILERYISHK
;
A
#
# COMPACT_ATOMS: atom_id res chain seq x y z
N MET A 1 26.50 15.37 1.79
CA MET A 1 25.10 15.82 1.69
C MET A 1 24.86 15.97 0.21
N ASP A 2 24.14 15.03 -0.40
CA ASP A 2 24.09 14.85 -1.85
C ASP A 2 22.92 15.67 -2.43
N LEU A 3 23.26 16.83 -3.01
CA LEU A 3 22.31 17.84 -3.50
C LEU A 3 21.66 17.46 -4.84
N ASP A 4 22.07 16.34 -5.44
CA ASP A 4 21.59 15.87 -6.75
C ASP A 4 20.38 14.93 -6.68
N THR A 5 19.87 14.64 -5.48
CA THR A 5 18.64 13.85 -5.34
C THR A 5 17.41 14.73 -5.49
N LEU A 6 16.57 14.42 -6.50
CA LEU A 6 15.33 15.12 -6.85
C LEU A 6 14.40 15.40 -5.63
N HIS A 7 14.55 14.61 -4.57
CA HIS A 7 13.74 14.57 -3.35
C HIS A 7 13.78 15.85 -2.48
N HIS A 8 14.72 16.76 -2.69
CA HIS A 8 14.77 18.04 -1.95
C HIS A 8 14.22 19.23 -2.74
N SER A 9 13.78 19.00 -3.97
CA SER A 9 13.09 20.00 -4.79
C SER A 9 11.58 19.91 -4.59
N TRP A 10 10.87 21.04 -4.72
CA TRP A 10 9.40 21.06 -4.69
C TRP A 10 8.79 20.13 -5.76
N ILE A 11 9.48 19.98 -6.90
CA ILE A 11 9.12 19.04 -7.97
C ILE A 11 9.18 17.59 -7.47
N GLY A 12 10.25 17.21 -6.77
CA GLY A 12 10.38 15.87 -6.20
C GLY A 12 9.27 15.54 -5.20
N SER A 13 8.85 16.50 -4.38
CA SER A 13 7.72 16.31 -3.46
C SER A 13 6.40 16.08 -4.18
N VAL A 14 6.13 16.86 -5.24
CA VAL A 14 4.91 16.68 -6.07
C VAL A 14 4.93 15.33 -6.78
N VAL A 15 6.06 14.94 -7.35
CA VAL A 15 6.21 13.63 -8.01
C VAL A 15 6.00 12.49 -7.03
N SER A 16 6.59 12.59 -5.83
CA SER A 16 6.43 11.56 -4.77
C SER A 16 4.97 11.46 -4.34
N PHE A 17 4.29 12.59 -4.15
CA PHE A 17 2.86 12.63 -3.84
C PHE A 17 2.02 11.96 -4.94
N LEU A 18 2.23 12.32 -6.21
CA LEU A 18 1.50 11.70 -7.32
C LEU A 18 1.75 10.20 -7.43
N ALA A 19 3.00 9.78 -7.22
CA ALA A 19 3.38 8.37 -7.24
C ALA A 19 2.67 7.59 -6.12
N ASP A 20 2.68 8.11 -4.90
CA ASP A 20 2.08 7.46 -3.73
C ASP A 20 0.56 7.28 -3.91
N TYR A 21 -0.15 8.32 -4.35
CA TYR A 21 -1.59 8.24 -4.59
C TYR A 21 -1.93 7.32 -5.76
N SER A 22 -1.16 7.36 -6.85
CA SER A 22 -1.37 6.50 -8.00
C SER A 22 -1.14 5.02 -7.65
N TYR A 23 -0.06 4.74 -6.92
CA TYR A 23 0.26 3.38 -6.46
C TYR A 23 -0.79 2.86 -5.48
N SER A 24 -1.24 3.70 -4.54
CA SER A 24 -2.31 3.39 -3.60
C SER A 24 -3.63 3.07 -4.30
N ALA A 25 -4.04 3.90 -5.28
CA ALA A 25 -5.24 3.67 -6.07
C ALA A 25 -5.17 2.36 -6.87
N PHE A 26 -4.02 2.08 -7.49
CA PHE A 26 -3.77 0.82 -8.18
C PHE A 26 -3.92 -0.39 -7.26
N LEU A 27 -3.31 -0.35 -6.06
CA LEU A 27 -3.47 -1.42 -5.06
C LEU A 27 -4.92 -1.58 -4.59
N GLY A 28 -5.66 -0.49 -4.46
CA GLY A 28 -7.09 -0.52 -4.14
C GLY A 28 -7.91 -1.26 -5.20
N ILE A 29 -7.65 -1.00 -6.49
CA ILE A 29 -8.30 -1.72 -7.60
C ILE A 29 -7.95 -3.22 -7.54
N LEU A 30 -6.67 -3.56 -7.34
CA LEU A 30 -6.25 -4.95 -7.17
C LEU A 30 -6.94 -5.63 -5.99
N PHE A 31 -7.12 -4.91 -4.88
CA PHE A 31 -7.83 -5.44 -3.72
C PHE A 31 -9.31 -5.75 -4.01
N VAL A 32 -9.99 -4.89 -4.78
CA VAL A 32 -11.37 -5.14 -5.19
C VAL A 32 -11.47 -6.39 -6.06
N TYR A 33 -10.57 -6.55 -7.05
CA TYR A 33 -10.52 -7.78 -7.85
C TYR A 33 -10.18 -9.02 -7.01
N PHE A 34 -9.29 -8.87 -6.03
CA PHE A 34 -8.99 -9.94 -5.08
C PHE A 34 -10.24 -10.36 -4.29
N LEU A 35 -11.06 -9.41 -3.85
CA LEU A 35 -12.33 -9.69 -3.19
C LEU A 35 -13.36 -10.33 -4.13
N GLU A 36 -13.38 -9.92 -5.41
CA GLU A 36 -14.26 -10.52 -6.41
C GLU A 36 -13.90 -12.00 -6.65
N PHE A 37 -12.61 -12.30 -6.81
CA PHE A 37 -12.12 -13.66 -7.04
C PHE A 37 -12.27 -14.57 -5.81
N THR A 38 -12.00 -14.07 -4.61
CA THR A 38 -12.03 -14.87 -3.37
C THR A 38 -13.36 -14.80 -2.62
N GLY A 39 -14.31 -14.02 -3.13
CA GLY A 39 -15.63 -13.78 -2.53
C GLY A 39 -15.66 -12.68 -1.46
N LYS A 40 -16.87 -12.20 -1.15
CA LYS A 40 -17.11 -11.04 -0.27
C LYS A 40 -17.09 -11.34 1.23
N ARG A 41 -16.74 -12.56 1.65
CA ARG A 41 -16.65 -12.89 3.09
C ARG A 41 -15.33 -12.37 3.69
N TYR A 42 -15.37 -11.99 4.97
CA TYR A 42 -14.20 -11.60 5.76
C TYR A 42 -13.38 -10.41 5.22
N PHE A 43 -14.04 -9.32 4.80
CA PHE A 43 -13.40 -8.11 4.27
C PHE A 43 -12.20 -7.61 5.09
N LEU A 44 -12.32 -7.53 6.42
CA LEU A 44 -11.27 -7.02 7.29
C LEU A 44 -10.05 -7.93 7.31
N SER A 45 -10.26 -9.24 7.49
CA SER A 45 -9.18 -10.23 7.50
C SER A 45 -8.45 -10.28 6.16
N LYS A 46 -9.20 -10.20 5.06
CA LYS A 46 -8.63 -10.12 3.70
C LYS A 46 -7.83 -8.84 3.50
N GLY A 47 -8.33 -7.72 4.01
CA GLY A 47 -7.61 -6.45 4.03
C GLY A 47 -6.27 -6.55 4.77
N LEU A 48 -6.27 -7.11 5.99
CA LEU A 48 -5.05 -7.32 6.77
C LEU A 48 -4.04 -8.22 6.05
N LEU A 49 -4.50 -9.35 5.49
CA LEU A 49 -3.64 -10.26 4.71
C LEU A 49 -3.06 -9.57 3.48
N PHE A 50 -3.86 -8.76 2.79
CA PHE A 50 -3.40 -7.98 1.64
C PHE A 50 -2.36 -6.93 2.05
N GLY A 51 -2.55 -6.24 3.18
CA GLY A 51 -1.56 -5.32 3.74
C GLY A 51 -0.23 -6.00 4.08
N ILE A 52 -0.27 -7.16 4.75
CA ILE A 52 0.91 -7.99 5.03
C ILE A 52 1.62 -8.39 3.74
N PHE A 53 0.86 -8.83 2.73
CA PHE A 53 1.40 -9.21 1.43
C PHE A 53 2.09 -8.04 0.73
N ILE A 54 1.46 -6.85 0.68
CA ILE A 54 2.07 -5.66 0.08
C ILE A 54 3.36 -5.28 0.81
N TRP A 55 3.36 -5.33 2.15
CA TRP A 55 4.56 -5.06 2.92
C TRP A 55 5.69 -6.04 2.55
N LEU A 56 5.41 -7.34 2.55
CA LEU A 56 6.41 -8.36 2.21
C LEU A 56 6.89 -8.22 0.76
N PHE A 57 5.99 -7.98 -0.18
CA PHE A 57 6.33 -7.82 -1.59
C PHE A 57 7.14 -6.54 -1.85
N SER A 58 6.72 -5.41 -1.27
CA SER A 58 7.36 -4.11 -1.51
C SER A 58 8.67 -3.98 -0.74
N PHE A 59 8.68 -4.31 0.54
CA PHE A 59 9.86 -4.16 1.40
C PHE A 59 10.80 -5.37 1.38
N GLY A 60 10.27 -6.59 1.29
CA GLY A 60 11.08 -7.80 1.18
C GLY A 60 11.49 -8.06 -0.27
N GLY A 61 10.52 -8.12 -1.18
CA GLY A 61 10.70 -8.45 -2.59
C GLY A 61 11.44 -7.36 -3.37
N LEU A 62 10.83 -6.18 -3.55
CA LEU A 62 11.41 -5.13 -4.41
C LEU A 62 12.76 -4.64 -3.91
N ARG A 63 12.97 -4.58 -2.59
CA ARG A 63 14.26 -4.18 -1.99
C ARG A 63 15.37 -5.20 -2.23
N SER A 64 15.04 -6.46 -2.49
CA SER A 64 16.03 -7.48 -2.85
C SER A 64 16.54 -7.32 -4.29
N LEU A 65 15.82 -6.58 -5.14
CA LEU A 65 16.21 -6.34 -6.52
C LEU A 65 17.29 -5.27 -6.58
N THR A 66 18.42 -5.60 -7.23
CA THR A 66 19.57 -4.70 -7.38
C THR A 66 19.26 -3.44 -8.20
N VAL A 67 18.20 -3.45 -9.00
CA VAL A 67 17.75 -2.33 -9.82
C VAL A 67 17.02 -1.27 -8.99
N VAL A 68 16.39 -1.65 -7.87
CA VAL A 68 15.56 -0.73 -7.08
C VAL A 68 16.37 -0.14 -5.94
N LYS A 69 16.75 1.14 -6.08
CA LYS A 69 17.46 1.88 -5.04
C LYS A 69 16.48 2.47 -4.03
N LEU A 70 16.02 1.66 -3.06
CA LEU A 70 15.25 2.19 -1.93
C LEU A 70 16.16 2.91 -0.93
N GLN A 71 15.63 3.98 -0.33
CA GLN A 71 16.28 4.65 0.79
C GLN A 71 16.55 3.66 1.94
N ARG A 72 17.67 3.85 2.64
CA ARG A 72 17.99 3.05 3.83
C ARG A 72 17.04 3.41 4.96
N VAL A 73 16.12 2.50 5.25
CA VAL A 73 15.26 2.58 6.43
C VAL A 73 15.99 2.03 7.66
N PRO A 74 16.08 2.80 8.77
CA PRO A 74 16.61 2.33 10.05
C PRO A 74 15.89 1.07 10.54
N PRO A 75 16.59 0.09 11.15
CA PRO A 75 15.97 -1.17 11.61
C PRO A 75 14.73 -0.99 12.49
N GLY A 76 14.69 0.05 13.32
CA GLY A 76 13.55 0.35 14.20
C GLY A 76 12.26 0.68 13.46
N ASP A 77 12.34 1.23 12.24
CA ASP A 77 11.17 1.67 11.49
C ASP A 77 10.49 0.53 10.71
N TRP A 78 11.11 -0.66 10.66
CA TRP A 78 10.56 -1.79 9.89
C TRP A 78 9.21 -2.24 10.45
N ILE A 79 9.09 -2.25 11.79
CA ILE A 79 7.85 -2.56 12.48
C ILE A 79 6.82 -1.45 12.24
N THR A 80 7.23 -0.20 12.31
CA THR A 80 6.35 0.95 12.01
C THR A 80 5.78 0.85 10.60
N ILE A 81 6.62 0.58 9.62
CA ILE A 81 6.21 0.42 8.21
C ILE A 81 5.30 -0.78 8.04
N PHE A 82 5.59 -1.90 8.72
CA PHE A 82 4.70 -3.06 8.74
C PHE A 82 3.31 -2.70 9.27
N LEU A 83 3.24 -2.03 10.42
CA LEU A 83 1.98 -1.60 11.02
C LEU A 83 1.20 -0.62 10.13
N LEU A 84 1.89 0.29 9.43
CA LEU A 84 1.26 1.19 8.47
C LEU A 84 0.62 0.44 7.29
N HIS A 85 1.27 -0.63 6.80
CA HIS A 85 0.70 -1.46 5.74
C HIS A 85 -0.49 -2.30 6.22
N LEU A 86 -0.46 -2.78 7.47
CA LEU A 86 -1.62 -3.43 8.09
C LEU A 86 -2.79 -2.45 8.21
N LEU A 87 -2.53 -1.23 8.67
CA LEU A 87 -3.54 -0.19 8.79
C LEU A 87 -4.13 0.18 7.42
N PHE A 88 -3.29 0.30 6.40
CA PHE A 88 -3.71 0.51 5.02
C PHE A 88 -4.62 -0.63 4.52
N GLY A 89 -4.20 -1.89 4.68
CA GLY A 89 -5.00 -3.05 4.29
C GLY A 89 -6.32 -3.14 5.05
N LEU A 90 -6.31 -2.82 6.35
CA LEU A 90 -7.52 -2.76 7.17
C LEU A 90 -8.48 -1.67 6.67
N ALA A 91 -7.96 -0.49 6.32
CA ALA A 91 -8.75 0.61 5.77
C ALA A 91 -9.39 0.23 4.43
N LEU A 92 -8.67 -0.46 3.54
CA LEU A 92 -9.23 -1.03 2.31
C LEU A 92 -10.37 -2.00 2.60
N GLY A 93 -10.17 -2.94 3.53
CA GLY A 93 -11.21 -3.88 3.94
C GLY A 93 -12.47 -3.18 4.49
N MET A 94 -12.29 -2.14 5.30
CA MET A 94 -13.41 -1.32 5.81
C MET A 94 -14.13 -0.58 4.68
N ALA A 95 -13.39 0.11 3.81
CA ALA A 95 -13.95 0.87 2.71
C ALA A 95 -14.74 -0.02 1.73
N SER A 96 -14.20 -1.18 1.35
CA SER A 96 -14.90 -2.12 0.47
C SER A 96 -16.16 -2.69 1.12
N ARG A 97 -16.15 -2.95 2.43
CA ARG A 97 -17.35 -3.39 3.17
C ARG A 97 -18.43 -2.31 3.20
N ILE A 98 -18.05 -1.05 3.41
CA ILE A 98 -18.99 0.07 3.40
C ILE A 98 -19.59 0.24 2.00
N LEU A 99 -18.76 0.20 0.97
CA LEU A 99 -19.19 0.30 -0.43
C LEU A 99 -20.16 -0.82 -0.82
N GLU A 100 -19.85 -2.06 -0.43
CA GLU A 100 -20.71 -3.22 -0.71
C GLU A 100 -22.09 -3.09 -0.07
N ARG A 101 -22.15 -2.65 1.19
CA ARG A 101 -23.41 -2.35 1.87
C ARG A 101 -24.20 -1.25 1.17
N TYR A 102 -23.53 -0.17 0.77
CA TYR A 102 -24.20 0.95 0.08
C TYR A 102 -24.82 0.50 -1.25
N ILE A 103 -24.12 -0.33 -2.01
CA ILE A 103 -24.64 -0.86 -3.29
C ILE A 103 -25.78 -1.85 -3.06
N SER A 104 -25.71 -2.70 -2.02
CA SER A 104 -26.77 -3.68 -1.73
C SER A 104 -28.09 -3.07 -1.23
N HIS A 105 -28.09 -1.81 -0.81
CA HIS A 105 -29.29 -1.08 -0.36
C HIS A 105 -29.94 -0.21 -1.45
N LYS A 106 -29.37 -0.17 -2.66
CA LYS A 106 -30.00 0.38 -3.86
C LYS A 106 -30.67 -0.72 -4.67
#